data_AF-A0A1E4UTK6-F1
#
_entry.id   AF-A0A1E4UTK6-F1
#
_cell.length_a   1.000
_cell.length_b   1.000
_cell.length_c   1.000
_cell.angle_alpha   90.00
_cell.angle_beta   90.00
_cell.angle_gamma   90.00
#
_symmetry.space_group_name_H-M   'P 1'
#
loop_
_entity.id
_entity.type
_entity.pdbx_description
1 polymer ?
#
loop_
_entity_poly.entity_id
_entity_poly.type
_entity_poly.pdbx_seq_one_letter_code
_entity_poly.pdbx_strand_id
1 'polypeptide(L)'
;MKPFHLRTAVAALLLTTLSLSALAGPGGPGGGPGVRHGGPGPGWGGPGPRHGHGLPDFARELWIGSALYFVAAGTYYMWNADRKEYVVVEAPPVASTAPAANYTVIAYPARGQDADLQARDRYECHTWAVSQSGFDPASATRAPAASTSDYYRRALGACLSGRGYSIN
;
A
#
# COMPACT_ATOMS: atom_id res chain seq x y z
N MET A 1 13.35 69.67 -47.67
CA MET A 1 13.60 69.61 -46.21
C MET A 1 12.62 68.58 -45.62
N LYS A 2 13.12 67.69 -44.74
CA LYS A 2 12.57 66.45 -44.10
C LYS A 2 11.12 66.54 -43.51
N PRO A 3 10.46 65.43 -43.05
CA PRO A 3 10.99 64.10 -42.70
C PRO A 3 10.21 62.83 -43.14
N PHE A 4 10.89 61.70 -42.91
CA PHE A 4 10.49 60.28 -42.95
C PHE A 4 9.37 59.89 -41.96
N HIS A 5 8.56 58.88 -42.32
CA HIS A 5 7.99 57.94 -41.34
C HIS A 5 8.09 56.48 -41.80
N LEU A 6 8.82 55.72 -40.99
CA LEU A 6 9.05 54.28 -40.98
C LEU A 6 7.78 53.56 -40.49
N ARG A 7 7.29 52.56 -41.23
CA ARG A 7 6.27 51.62 -40.73
C ARG A 7 6.80 50.20 -40.81
N THR A 8 7.18 49.70 -39.64
CA THR A 8 7.53 48.32 -39.33
C THR A 8 6.32 47.40 -39.55
N ALA A 9 6.49 46.36 -40.35
CA ALA A 9 5.58 45.22 -40.38
C ALA A 9 6.36 43.98 -39.88
N VAL A 10 6.07 43.60 -38.63
CA VAL A 10 6.49 42.34 -38.02
C VAL A 10 5.46 41.30 -38.43
N ALA A 11 5.87 40.20 -39.07
CA ALA A 11 4.99 39.07 -39.37
C ALA A 11 5.67 37.74 -39.01
N ALA A 12 5.26 37.24 -37.85
CA ALA A 12 5.31 35.92 -37.24
C ALA A 12 6.06 34.76 -37.95
N LEU A 13 7.06 34.22 -37.23
CA LEU A 13 7.65 32.90 -37.45
C LEU A 13 6.63 31.80 -37.02
N LEU A 14 6.22 30.92 -37.94
CA LEU A 14 5.45 29.71 -37.62
C LEU A 14 6.38 28.65 -36.98
N LEU A 15 6.13 28.32 -35.71
CA LEU A 15 6.72 27.17 -35.02
C LEU A 15 5.79 25.96 -35.22
N THR A 16 6.20 25.01 -36.05
CA THR A 16 5.54 23.71 -36.19
C THR A 16 5.98 22.77 -35.06
N THR A 17 5.05 22.40 -34.18
CA THR A 17 5.29 21.39 -33.14
C THR A 17 5.02 19.99 -33.72
N LEU A 18 6.09 19.23 -33.99
CA LEU A 18 5.99 17.81 -34.31
C LEU A 18 5.61 17.03 -33.04
N SER A 19 4.39 16.47 -33.04
CA SER A 19 3.94 15.55 -31.99
C SER A 19 4.34 14.12 -32.39
N LEU A 20 5.31 13.52 -31.69
CA LEU A 20 5.62 12.09 -31.83
C LEU A 20 4.77 11.29 -30.82
N SER A 21 3.78 10.55 -31.31
CA SER A 21 3.13 9.49 -30.55
C SER A 21 3.97 8.22 -30.65
N ALA A 22 4.74 7.91 -29.61
CA ALA A 22 5.41 6.61 -29.47
C ALA A 22 4.42 5.58 -28.90
N LEU A 23 3.97 4.63 -29.73
CA LEU A 23 3.34 3.40 -29.26
C LEU A 23 4.45 2.43 -28.80
N ALA A 24 4.56 2.18 -27.51
CA ALA A 24 5.35 1.08 -26.96
C ALA A 24 4.39 -0.02 -26.47
N GLY A 25 4.47 -1.20 -27.08
CA GLY A 25 3.75 -2.41 -26.65
C GLY A 25 4.36 -3.01 -25.36
N PRO A 26 3.62 -3.87 -24.65
CA PRO A 26 4.09 -4.47 -23.41
C PRO A 26 5.13 -5.58 -23.67
N GLY A 27 6.41 -5.24 -23.50
CA GLY A 27 7.49 -6.21 -23.38
C GLY A 27 7.59 -6.69 -21.93
N GLY A 28 7.34 -7.97 -21.68
CA GLY A 28 7.69 -8.62 -20.41
C GLY A 28 9.19 -8.91 -20.36
N PRO A 29 9.87 -8.78 -19.20
CA PRO A 29 11.24 -9.24 -19.08
C PRO A 29 11.28 -10.66 -18.49
N GLY A 30 11.93 -11.53 -19.26
CA GLY A 30 12.41 -12.83 -18.82
C GLY A 30 13.49 -12.72 -17.73
N GLY A 31 13.68 -13.83 -17.03
CA GLY A 31 14.64 -13.98 -15.94
C GLY A 31 16.09 -13.95 -16.41
N GLY A 32 16.92 -13.29 -15.61
CA GLY A 32 18.37 -13.38 -15.63
C GLY A 32 18.90 -13.25 -14.18
N PRO A 33 20.01 -13.91 -13.83
CA PRO A 33 20.50 -13.97 -12.45
C PRO A 33 21.29 -12.70 -12.14
N GLY A 34 20.68 -11.80 -11.36
CA GLY A 34 21.21 -10.49 -11.03
C GLY A 34 21.31 -10.27 -9.52
N VAL A 35 22.48 -9.82 -9.11
CA VAL A 35 22.95 -9.65 -7.73
C VAL A 35 22.14 -8.57 -6.98
N ARG A 36 22.04 -8.74 -5.65
CA ARG A 36 21.35 -7.89 -4.66
C ARG A 36 21.56 -6.38 -4.92
N HIS A 37 20.46 -5.65 -5.12
CA HIS A 37 20.38 -4.22 -4.78
C HIS A 37 19.02 -3.96 -4.11
N GLY A 38 19.00 -4.06 -2.77
CA GLY A 38 17.95 -3.45 -1.97
C GLY A 38 18.08 -1.93 -2.13
N GLY A 39 17.12 -1.32 -2.82
CA GLY A 39 17.00 0.13 -2.83
C GLY A 39 16.72 0.62 -1.40
N PRO A 40 17.15 1.84 -1.05
CA PRO A 40 16.81 2.46 0.23
C PRO A 40 15.32 2.83 0.19
N GLY A 41 14.46 1.88 0.54
CA GLY A 41 13.13 2.22 1.04
C GLY A 41 13.29 3.08 2.30
N PRO A 42 12.32 3.96 2.63
CA PRO A 42 12.35 4.72 3.88
C PRO A 42 12.61 3.75 5.05
N GLY A 43 13.37 4.17 6.05
CA GLY A 43 13.87 3.27 7.10
C GLY A 43 12.77 2.63 7.94
N TRP A 44 12.25 1.48 7.50
CA TRP A 44 11.24 0.67 8.21
C TRP A 44 11.88 -0.49 8.99
N GLY A 45 13.00 -0.22 9.67
CA GLY A 45 13.74 -1.19 10.50
C GLY A 45 13.28 -1.23 11.97
N GLY A 46 12.07 -0.73 12.28
CA GLY A 46 11.58 -0.61 13.66
C GLY A 46 10.94 -1.90 14.21
N PRO A 47 10.75 -1.99 15.54
CA PRO A 47 9.95 -3.04 16.16
C PRO A 47 8.58 -3.12 15.49
N GLY A 48 8.13 -4.34 15.18
CA GLY A 48 6.83 -4.58 14.59
C GLY A 48 5.67 -4.39 15.58
N PRO A 49 4.42 -4.54 15.12
CA PRO A 49 3.21 -4.37 15.93
C PRO A 49 2.98 -5.56 16.89
N ARG A 50 3.97 -5.95 17.67
CA ARG A 50 3.84 -7.00 18.70
C ARG A 50 3.99 -6.39 20.10
N HIS A 51 3.62 -7.16 21.14
CA HIS A 51 3.57 -6.79 22.56
C HIS A 51 4.49 -5.63 22.97
N GLY A 52 3.94 -4.59 23.60
CA GLY A 52 4.68 -3.37 24.02
C GLY A 52 4.04 -2.08 23.50
N HIS A 53 4.80 -0.98 23.50
CA HIS A 53 4.43 0.31 22.89
C HIS A 53 3.17 0.99 23.47
N GLY A 54 2.96 0.88 24.78
CA GLY A 54 1.87 1.56 25.49
C GLY A 54 0.52 0.84 25.44
N LEU A 55 0.46 -0.38 24.91
CA LEU A 55 -0.73 -1.23 25.05
C LEU A 55 -0.91 -1.70 26.49
N PRO A 56 -2.17 -1.81 26.97
CA PRO A 56 -2.45 -2.49 28.24
C PRO A 56 -1.95 -3.94 28.23
N ASP A 57 -1.45 -4.42 29.37
CA ASP A 57 -0.88 -5.79 29.50
C ASP A 57 -1.88 -6.91 29.16
N PHE A 58 -3.18 -6.62 29.29
CA PHE A 58 -4.27 -7.55 28.96
C PHE A 58 -4.80 -7.39 27.53
N ALA A 59 -4.13 -6.61 26.68
CA ALA A 59 -4.49 -6.49 25.27
C ALA A 59 -4.33 -7.84 24.56
N ARG A 60 -5.35 -8.24 23.79
CA ARG A 60 -5.33 -9.46 22.98
C ARG A 60 -5.17 -9.13 21.50
N GLU A 61 -4.43 -9.96 20.77
CA GLU A 61 -4.33 -9.91 19.31
C GLU A 61 -5.64 -10.37 18.65
N LEU A 62 -6.07 -9.64 17.62
CA LEU A 62 -7.23 -9.95 16.81
C LEU A 62 -6.95 -9.64 15.34
N TRP A 63 -6.86 -10.67 14.52
CA TRP A 63 -6.74 -10.52 13.07
C TRP A 63 -8.11 -10.41 12.42
N ILE A 64 -8.33 -9.33 11.66
CA ILE A 64 -9.55 -9.12 10.87
C ILE A 64 -9.12 -8.90 9.42
N GLY A 65 -9.43 -9.87 8.55
CA GLY A 65 -8.87 -9.90 7.20
C GLY A 65 -7.35 -10.04 7.26
N SER A 66 -6.64 -8.98 6.87
CA SER A 66 -5.16 -8.88 6.97
C SER A 66 -4.69 -7.75 7.88
N ALA A 67 -5.59 -7.11 8.63
CA ALA A 67 -5.26 -6.09 9.63
C ALA A 67 -5.09 -6.74 11.01
N LEU A 68 -4.01 -6.39 11.70
CA LEU A 68 -3.78 -6.77 13.10
C LEU A 68 -4.32 -5.69 14.02
N TYR A 69 -5.31 -6.06 14.83
CA TYR A 69 -5.82 -5.24 15.92
C TYR A 69 -5.31 -5.76 17.25
N PHE A 70 -5.16 -4.85 18.21
CA PHE A 70 -5.14 -5.18 19.62
C PHE A 70 -6.43 -4.68 20.26
N VAL A 71 -6.97 -5.44 21.19
CA VAL A 71 -8.18 -5.04 21.91
C VAL A 71 -8.02 -5.24 23.40
N ALA A 72 -8.33 -4.18 24.14
CA ALA A 72 -8.23 -4.13 25.60
C ALA A 72 -9.46 -3.39 26.14
N ALA A 73 -10.22 -4.03 27.04
CA ALA A 73 -11.40 -3.43 27.68
C ALA A 73 -12.44 -2.85 26.69
N GLY A 74 -12.56 -3.43 25.50
CA GLY A 74 -13.47 -2.97 24.45
C GLY A 74 -12.91 -1.85 23.56
N THR A 75 -11.72 -1.32 23.86
CA THR A 75 -11.00 -0.36 23.02
C THR A 75 -10.16 -1.10 21.98
N TYR A 76 -10.25 -0.67 20.73
CA TYR A 76 -9.50 -1.22 19.61
C TYR A 76 -8.30 -0.34 19.31
N TYR A 77 -7.16 -0.97 19.07
CA TYR A 77 -5.88 -0.33 18.80
C TYR A 77 -5.31 -0.87 17.49
N MET A 78 -4.69 0.01 16.71
CA MET A 78 -3.98 -0.34 15.48
C MET A 78 -2.62 0.35 15.45
N TRP A 79 -1.61 -0.30 14.86
CA TRP A 79 -0.23 0.20 14.88
C TRP A 79 0.00 1.32 13.87
N ASN A 80 0.24 2.55 14.28
CA ASN A 80 0.66 3.58 13.32
C ASN A 80 2.14 3.37 12.96
N ALA A 81 2.44 2.96 11.72
CA ALA A 81 3.81 2.70 11.27
C ALA A 81 4.68 3.97 11.19
N ASP A 82 4.09 5.10 10.81
CA ASP A 82 4.80 6.38 10.70
C ASP A 82 5.24 6.90 12.08
N ARG A 83 4.36 6.74 13.08
CA ARG A 83 4.55 7.23 14.45
C ARG A 83 5.13 6.17 15.40
N LYS A 84 5.18 4.91 14.98
CA LYS A 84 5.60 3.75 15.78
C LYS A 84 4.87 3.66 17.12
N GLU A 85 3.56 3.88 17.11
CA GLU A 85 2.71 3.88 18.30
C GLU A 85 1.36 3.21 18.00
N TYR A 86 0.71 2.64 19.01
CA TYR A 86 -0.67 2.19 18.87
C TYR A 86 -1.64 3.38 18.98
N VAL A 87 -2.49 3.54 17.97
CA VAL A 87 -3.56 4.53 17.96
C VAL A 87 -4.89 3.84 18.24
N VAL A 88 -5.76 4.48 19.02
CA VAL A 88 -7.13 4.03 19.24
C VAL A 88 -7.91 4.22 17.95
N VAL A 89 -8.60 3.17 17.52
CA VAL A 89 -9.45 3.17 16.33
C VAL A 89 -10.87 2.79 16.71
N GLU A 90 -11.82 3.15 15.84
CA GLU A 90 -13.20 2.73 15.98
C GLU A 90 -13.31 1.20 15.87
N ALA A 91 -14.33 0.63 16.53
CA ALA A 91 -14.54 -0.81 16.50
C ALA A 91 -14.82 -1.28 15.06
N PRO A 92 -14.11 -2.30 14.57
CA PRO A 92 -14.29 -2.80 13.22
C PRO A 92 -15.69 -3.41 13.06
N PRO A 93 -16.42 -3.11 11.97
CA PRO A 93 -17.83 -3.47 11.79
C PRO A 93 -18.10 -4.97 11.65
N VAL A 94 -17.05 -5.80 11.49
CA VAL A 94 -17.15 -7.26 11.49
C VAL A 94 -17.58 -7.86 12.84
N ALA A 95 -17.68 -7.03 13.90
CA ALA A 95 -18.33 -7.43 15.14
C ALA A 95 -19.84 -7.74 14.96
N SER A 96 -20.41 -7.45 13.78
CA SER A 96 -21.82 -7.67 13.43
C SER A 96 -21.98 -8.48 12.12
N THR A 97 -21.98 -9.81 12.25
CA THR A 97 -22.80 -10.80 11.51
C THR A 97 -22.87 -10.74 9.96
N ALA A 98 -21.77 -10.54 9.24
CA ALA A 98 -21.71 -10.83 7.79
C ALA A 98 -20.70 -11.96 7.50
N PRO A 99 -20.99 -12.89 6.56
CA PRO A 99 -19.96 -13.83 6.11
C PRO A 99 -18.79 -13.01 5.57
N ALA A 100 -17.64 -13.15 6.22
CA ALA A 100 -16.43 -12.44 5.83
C ALA A 100 -16.12 -12.82 4.38
N ALA A 101 -16.33 -11.89 3.45
CA ALA A 101 -15.70 -12.00 2.15
C ALA A 101 -14.20 -12.04 2.42
N ASN A 102 -13.57 -13.16 2.08
CA ASN A 102 -12.18 -13.41 2.43
C ASN A 102 -11.28 -12.62 1.48
N TYR A 103 -10.97 -11.37 1.86
CA TYR A 103 -10.01 -10.51 1.18
C TYR A 103 -8.55 -10.84 1.53
N THR A 104 -8.35 -11.86 2.35
CA THR A 104 -7.04 -12.30 2.85
C THR A 104 -6.20 -12.91 1.74
N VAL A 105 -4.96 -12.46 1.64
CA VAL A 105 -3.93 -13.13 0.84
C VAL A 105 -3.17 -14.08 1.75
N ILE A 106 -3.20 -15.37 1.42
CA ILE A 106 -2.41 -16.39 2.13
C ILE A 106 -0.97 -16.30 1.61
N ALA A 107 -0.07 -15.95 2.51
CA ALA A 107 1.34 -15.70 2.20
C ALA A 107 2.22 -16.41 3.24
N TYR A 108 3.21 -17.16 2.75
CA TYR A 108 4.14 -17.95 3.54
C TYR A 108 5.54 -17.33 3.55
N PRO A 109 6.24 -17.26 4.69
CA PRO A 109 7.59 -16.73 4.74
C PRO A 109 8.55 -17.62 3.92
N ALA A 110 9.27 -17.05 2.96
CA ALA A 110 10.23 -17.80 2.12
C ALA A 110 11.70 -17.49 2.42
N ARG A 111 11.99 -16.54 3.32
CA ARG A 111 13.35 -16.06 3.62
C ARG A 111 13.70 -16.07 5.12
N GLY A 112 13.05 -16.95 5.88
CA GLY A 112 13.28 -17.06 7.32
C GLY A 112 12.74 -15.88 8.12
N GLN A 113 11.67 -15.23 7.65
CA GLN A 113 11.02 -14.18 8.40
C GLN A 113 10.48 -14.75 9.72
N ASP A 114 11.00 -14.27 10.85
CA ASP A 114 10.45 -14.62 12.16
C ASP A 114 9.01 -14.10 12.29
N ALA A 115 8.34 -14.50 13.37
CA ALA A 115 6.96 -14.11 13.56
C ALA A 115 6.80 -12.58 13.60
N ASP A 116 7.72 -11.84 14.22
CA ASP A 116 7.59 -10.38 14.45
C ASP A 116 7.72 -9.62 13.13
N LEU A 117 8.67 -10.04 12.30
CA LEU A 117 8.81 -9.58 10.93
C LEU A 117 7.54 -9.89 10.13
N GLN A 118 6.96 -11.09 10.30
CA GLN A 118 5.70 -11.44 9.64
C GLN A 118 4.52 -10.55 10.04
N ALA A 119 4.36 -10.23 11.32
CA ALA A 119 3.30 -9.33 11.76
C ALA A 119 3.49 -7.92 11.19
N ARG A 120 4.73 -7.40 11.26
CA ARG A 120 5.07 -6.09 10.70
C ARG A 120 4.82 -6.02 9.20
N ASP A 121 5.30 -7.00 8.46
CA ASP A 121 5.16 -7.06 7.00
C ASP A 121 3.68 -7.15 6.59
N ARG A 122 2.87 -7.98 7.26
CA ARG A 122 1.43 -8.09 7.00
C ARG A 122 0.72 -6.77 7.24
N TYR A 123 1.03 -6.10 8.35
CA TYR A 123 0.44 -4.82 8.70
C TYR A 123 0.81 -3.72 7.69
N GLU A 124 2.09 -3.59 7.37
CA GLU A 124 2.59 -2.59 6.41
C GLU A 124 2.00 -2.84 5.01
N CYS A 125 1.91 -4.11 4.59
CA CYS A 125 1.31 -4.46 3.30
C CYS A 125 -0.21 -4.27 3.27
N HIS A 126 -0.93 -4.45 4.38
CA HIS A 126 -2.34 -4.06 4.50
C HIS A 126 -2.49 -2.55 4.28
N THR A 127 -1.72 -1.74 5.00
CA THR A 127 -1.78 -0.27 4.90
C THR A 127 -1.48 0.19 3.47
N TRP A 128 -0.47 -0.41 2.84
CA TRP A 128 -0.16 -0.17 1.44
C TRP A 128 -1.34 -0.52 0.51
N ALA A 129 -1.92 -1.71 0.65
CA ALA A 129 -3.06 -2.15 -0.17
C ALA A 129 -4.30 -1.26 -0.02
N VAL A 130 -4.56 -0.74 1.19
CA VAL A 130 -5.62 0.26 1.43
C VAL A 130 -5.33 1.54 0.65
N SER A 131 -4.11 2.07 0.71
CA SER A 131 -3.74 3.29 -0.03
C SER A 131 -3.83 3.12 -1.55
N GLN A 132 -3.55 1.91 -2.07
CA GLN A 132 -3.67 1.63 -3.50
C GLN A 132 -5.13 1.52 -3.92
N SER A 133 -5.94 0.78 -3.16
CA SER A 133 -7.30 0.40 -3.58
C SER A 133 -8.41 1.35 -3.13
N GLY A 134 -8.15 2.20 -2.13
CA GLY A 134 -9.18 3.00 -1.46
C GLY A 134 -10.17 2.15 -0.64
N PHE A 135 -9.88 0.87 -0.41
CA PHE A 135 -10.72 -0.05 0.34
C PHE A 135 -9.96 -0.65 1.51
N ASP A 136 -10.56 -0.56 2.69
CA ASP A 136 -10.10 -1.24 3.89
C ASP A 136 -11.09 -2.33 4.30
N PRO A 137 -10.72 -3.62 4.16
CA PRO A 137 -11.59 -4.73 4.55
C PRO A 137 -11.85 -4.77 6.05
N ALA A 138 -11.01 -4.12 6.86
CA ALA A 138 -11.13 -4.15 8.29
C ALA A 138 -12.19 -3.17 8.84
N SER A 139 -12.52 -2.13 8.06
CA SER A 139 -13.61 -1.17 8.33
C SER A 139 -14.84 -1.37 7.42
N ALA A 140 -14.89 -2.47 6.64
CA ALA A 140 -15.96 -2.72 5.69
C ALA A 140 -17.25 -3.21 6.37
N THR A 141 -18.32 -2.41 6.34
CA THR A 141 -19.68 -2.81 6.75
C THR A 141 -20.48 -3.48 5.63
N ARG A 142 -20.06 -3.30 4.37
CA ARG A 142 -20.69 -3.88 3.19
C ARG A 142 -19.62 -4.40 2.23
N ALA A 143 -20.00 -5.37 1.40
CA ALA A 143 -19.13 -5.83 0.33
C ALA A 143 -18.80 -4.67 -0.65
N PRO A 144 -17.53 -4.48 -1.03
CA PRO A 144 -17.13 -3.53 -2.06
C PRO A 144 -17.51 -4.06 -3.45
N ALA A 145 -17.29 -3.25 -4.49
CA ALA A 145 -17.30 -3.76 -5.85
C ALA A 145 -16.21 -4.81 -6.05
N ALA A 146 -16.47 -5.83 -6.88
CA ALA A 146 -15.52 -6.93 -7.12
C ALA A 146 -14.13 -6.42 -7.58
N SER A 147 -14.12 -5.42 -8.47
CA SER A 147 -12.89 -4.77 -8.96
C SER A 147 -12.07 -4.13 -7.84
N THR A 148 -12.73 -3.52 -6.85
CA THR A 148 -12.07 -2.90 -5.69
C THR A 148 -11.43 -3.95 -4.79
N SER A 149 -12.15 -5.04 -4.47
CA SER A 149 -11.59 -6.14 -3.68
C SER A 149 -10.46 -6.87 -4.42
N ASP A 150 -10.56 -7.00 -5.74
CA ASP A 150 -9.51 -7.61 -6.56
C ASP A 150 -8.26 -6.73 -6.59
N TYR A 151 -8.43 -5.41 -6.72
CA TYR A 151 -7.31 -4.48 -6.69
C TYR A 151 -6.62 -4.48 -5.32
N TYR A 152 -7.39 -4.50 -4.23
CA TYR A 152 -6.86 -4.66 -2.87
C TYR A 152 -6.04 -5.95 -2.73
N ARG A 153 -6.58 -7.09 -3.14
CA ARG A 153 -5.89 -8.39 -3.04
C ARG A 153 -4.60 -8.43 -3.86
N ARG A 154 -4.63 -7.86 -5.07
CA ARG A 154 -3.43 -7.76 -5.93
C ARG A 154 -2.36 -6.88 -5.32
N ALA A 155 -2.75 -5.75 -4.73
CA ALA A 155 -1.82 -4.88 -4.01
C ALA A 155 -1.24 -5.62 -2.78
N LEU A 156 -2.09 -6.17 -1.92
CA LEU A 156 -1.62 -6.90 -0.73
C LEU A 156 -0.63 -8.02 -1.12
N GLY A 157 -0.96 -8.79 -2.16
CA GLY A 157 -0.07 -9.82 -2.68
C GLY A 157 1.22 -9.29 -3.28
N ALA A 158 1.19 -8.20 -4.05
CA ALA A 158 2.41 -7.62 -4.61
C ALA A 158 3.38 -7.13 -3.53
N CYS A 159 2.87 -6.50 -2.47
CA CYS A 159 3.72 -6.07 -1.35
C CYS A 159 4.35 -7.27 -0.63
N LEU A 160 3.56 -8.30 -0.30
CA LEU A 160 4.05 -9.49 0.38
C LEU A 160 5.07 -10.25 -0.49
N SER A 161 4.81 -10.42 -1.78
CA SER A 161 5.77 -11.01 -2.71
C SER A 161 7.09 -10.23 -2.74
N GLY A 162 7.05 -8.89 -2.78
CA GLY A 162 8.25 -8.04 -2.71
C GLY A 162 9.04 -8.23 -1.40
N ARG A 163 8.35 -8.53 -0.30
CA ARG A 163 8.94 -8.85 1.01
C ARG A 163 9.41 -10.30 1.14
N GLY A 164 9.31 -11.09 0.08
CA GLY A 164 9.82 -12.47 0.04
C GLY A 164 8.89 -13.46 0.70
N TYR A 165 7.60 -13.21 0.61
CA TYR A 165 6.60 -14.22 0.88
C TYR A 165 6.27 -14.97 -0.40
N SER A 166 5.99 -16.26 -0.26
CA SER A 166 5.36 -17.06 -1.31
C SER A 166 3.85 -16.99 -1.17
N ILE A 167 3.15 -16.72 -2.26
CA ILE A 167 1.69 -16.67 -2.33
C ILE A 167 1.24 -17.84 -3.20
N ASN A 168 0.27 -18.62 -2.70
CA ASN A 168 -0.34 -19.75 -3.40
C ASN A 168 -1.85 -19.54 -3.53
#